data_AF-A8RAM6-F1
#
_entry.id   AF-A8RAM6-F1
#
_cell.length_a   1.000
_cell.length_b   1.000
_cell.length_c   1.000
_cell.angle_alpha   90.00
_cell.angle_beta   90.00
_cell.angle_gamma   90.00
#
_symmetry.space_group_name_H-M   'P 1'
#
loop_
_entity.id
_entity.type
_entity.pdbx_description
1 polymer ?
#
loop_
_entity_poly.entity_id
_entity_poly.type
_entity_poly.pdbx_seq_one_letter_code
_entity_poly.pdbx_strand_id
1 'polypeptide(L)'
;MKKELQRILLISVFLIIGCVIGYFLAIYQIHQFNDPAYIALLTHKNMTVPQPIGIVPFTILFGLLFSGIPTGLIFFSHISRNWFTVLAPKIIIAFITFPIYTLAGAISSIPFIIYNAYHLIKDRK
;
A
#
# COMPACT_ATOMS: atom_id res chain seq x y z
N MET A 1 -3.37 -15.76 -20.02
CA MET A 1 -4.09 -14.53 -19.57
C MET A 1 -3.44 -13.31 -20.20
N LYS A 2 -4.20 -12.27 -20.58
CA LYS A 2 -3.63 -10.99 -21.01
C LYS A 2 -2.77 -10.40 -19.88
N LYS A 3 -1.60 -9.83 -20.19
CA LYS A 3 -0.65 -9.28 -19.20
C LYS A 3 -1.28 -8.23 -18.28
N GLU A 4 -2.21 -7.43 -18.81
CA GLU A 4 -2.93 -6.42 -18.01
C GLU A 4 -3.86 -7.03 -16.96
N LEU A 5 -4.53 -8.15 -17.28
CA LEU A 5 -5.39 -8.85 -16.33
C LEU A 5 -4.58 -9.42 -15.15
N GLN A 6 -3.38 -9.92 -15.41
CA GLN A 6 -2.48 -10.41 -14.35
C GLN A 6 -2.04 -9.28 -13.41
N ARG A 7 -1.76 -8.09 -13.94
CA ARG A 7 -1.39 -6.91 -13.14
C ARG A 7 -2.54 -6.44 -12.27
N ILE A 8 -3.75 -6.36 -12.84
CA ILE A 8 -4.95 -5.97 -12.08
C ILE A 8 -5.19 -6.96 -10.94
N LEU A 9 -5.18 -8.27 -11.23
CA LEU A 9 -5.38 -9.31 -10.21
C LEU A 9 -4.33 -9.23 -9.10
N LEU A 10 -3.05 -9.03 -9.44
CA LEU A 10 -1.99 -8.87 -8.45
C LEU A 10 -2.24 -7.68 -7.53
N ILE A 11 -2.57 -6.52 -8.08
CA ILE A 11 -2.86 -5.30 -7.30
C ILE A 11 -4.10 -5.51 -6.43
N SER A 12 -5.17 -6.12 -6.97
CA SER A 12 -6.41 -6.40 -6.23
C SER A 12 -6.20 -7.37 -5.06
N VAL A 13 -5.38 -8.41 -5.23
CA VAL A 13 -5.06 -9.35 -4.14
C VAL A 13 -4.34 -8.62 -3.02
N PHE A 14 -3.33 -7.82 -3.34
CA PHE A 14 -2.61 -7.02 -2.35
C PHE A 14 -3.51 -5.97 -1.67
N LEU A 15 -4.43 -5.34 -2.42
CA LEU A 15 -5.43 -4.42 -1.88
C LEU A 15 -6.30 -5.13 -0.82
N ILE A 16 -6.84 -6.31 -1.14
CA ILE A 16 -7.70 -7.07 -0.22
C ILE A 16 -6.92 -7.48 1.03
N ILE A 17 -5.70 -8.00 0.86
CA ILE A 17 -4.81 -8.36 1.99
C ILE A 17 -4.57 -7.13 2.87
N GLY A 18 -4.25 -5.98 2.28
CA GLY A 18 -4.06 -4.73 3.00
C GLY A 18 -5.31 -4.33 3.80
N CYS A 19 -6.49 -4.36 3.18
CA CYS A 19 -7.74 -4.05 3.88
C CYS A 19 -7.98 -4.98 5.07
N VAL A 20 -7.78 -6.30 4.91
CA VAL A 20 -7.95 -7.28 6.00
C VAL A 20 -6.99 -6.99 7.16
N ILE A 21 -5.71 -6.76 6.86
CA ILE A 21 -4.69 -6.42 7.87
C ILE A 21 -5.04 -5.09 8.57
N GLY A 22 -5.44 -4.08 7.81
CA GLY A 22 -5.85 -2.78 8.33
C GLY A 22 -7.03 -2.86 9.29
N TYR A 23 -8.02 -3.70 8.96
CA TYR A 23 -9.18 -3.96 9.83
C TYR A 23 -8.76 -4.56 11.18
N PHE A 24 -7.95 -5.62 11.17
CA PHE A 24 -7.47 -6.24 12.42
C PHE A 24 -6.62 -5.29 13.26
N LEU A 25 -5.73 -4.51 12.63
CA LEU A 25 -4.91 -3.52 13.31
C LEU A 25 -5.75 -2.41 13.93
N ALA A 26 -6.82 -1.96 13.27
CA ALA A 26 -7.72 -0.97 13.82
C ALA A 26 -8.42 -1.47 15.09
N ILE A 27 -8.92 -2.70 15.07
CA ILE A 27 -9.53 -3.34 16.25
C ILE A 27 -8.52 -3.47 17.37
N TYR A 28 -7.32 -3.96 17.06
CA TYR A 28 -6.25 -4.10 18.04
C TYR A 28 -5.89 -2.76 18.68
N GLN A 29 -5.74 -1.70 17.87
CA GLN A 29 -5.43 -0.36 18.36
C GLN A 29 -6.54 0.20 19.27
N ILE A 30 -7.82 0.00 18.90
CA ILE A 30 -8.96 0.41 19.73
C ILE A 30 -8.92 -0.31 21.07
N HIS A 31 -8.68 -1.62 21.10
CA HIS A 31 -8.56 -2.37 22.34
C HIS A 31 -7.36 -1.91 23.18
N GLN A 32 -6.21 -1.69 22.55
CA GLN A 32 -5.01 -1.23 23.24
C GLN A 32 -5.19 0.15 23.87
N PHE A 33 -5.90 1.07 23.21
CA PHE A 33 -6.15 2.42 23.75
C PHE A 33 -7.27 2.45 24.80
N ASN A 34 -8.04 1.36 24.93
CA ASN A 34 -9.00 1.16 26.01
C ASN A 34 -8.40 0.38 27.20
N ASP A 35 -7.19 -0.17 27.08
CA ASP A 35 -6.55 -0.94 28.14
C ASP A 35 -6.01 -0.01 29.25
N PRO A 36 -6.52 -0.10 30.48
CA PRO A 36 -6.08 0.74 31.59
C PRO A 36 -4.59 0.57 31.92
N ALA A 37 -4.00 -0.61 31.71
CA ALA A 37 -2.57 -0.83 31.95
C ALA A 37 -1.72 -0.06 30.93
N TYR A 38 -2.16 -0.04 29.67
CA TYR A 38 -1.51 0.71 28.61
C TYR A 38 -1.65 2.23 28.80
N ILE A 39 -2.82 2.69 29.21
CA ILE A 39 -3.07 4.10 29.57
C ILE A 39 -2.14 4.52 30.72
N ALA A 40 -2.06 3.73 31.79
CA ALA A 40 -1.20 4.01 32.93
C ALA A 40 0.29 4.09 32.53
N LEU A 41 0.74 3.24 31.60
CA LEU A 41 2.10 3.29 31.04
C LEU A 41 2.35 4.60 30.27
N LEU A 42 1.39 5.05 29.46
CA LEU A 42 1.49 6.32 28.74
C LEU A 42 1.55 7.50 29.72
N THR A 43 0.67 7.52 30.73
CA THR A 43 0.66 8.55 31.77
C THR A 43 1.96 8.57 32.57
N HIS A 44 2.51 7.41 32.94
CA HIS A 44 3.81 7.31 33.61
C HIS A 44 4.95 7.89 32.75
N LYS A 45 4.85 7.77 31.42
CA LYS A 45 5.81 8.35 30.48
C LYS A 45 5.49 9.80 30.07
N ASN A 46 4.53 10.47 30.73
CA ASN A 46 4.05 11.81 30.38
C ASN A 46 3.58 11.92 28.91
N MET A 47 3.03 10.84 28.35
CA MET A 47 2.47 10.80 27.00
C MET A 47 0.94 10.92 27.05
N THR A 48 0.37 11.63 26.09
CA THR A 48 -1.09 11.71 25.92
C THR A 48 -1.61 10.42 25.30
N VAL A 49 -2.82 10.00 25.69
CA VAL A 49 -3.50 8.87 25.04
C VAL A 49 -4.03 9.34 23.68
N PRO A 50 -3.51 8.83 22.56
CA PRO A 50 -4.00 9.22 21.25
C PRO A 50 -5.39 8.64 21.00
N GLN A 51 -6.20 9.35 20.23
CA GLN A 51 -7.49 8.81 19.77
C GLN A 51 -7.24 7.74 18.71
N PRO A 52 -8.01 6.63 18.72
CA PRO A 52 -7.94 5.65 17.65
C PRO A 52 -8.37 6.30 16.33
N ILE A 53 -7.57 6.08 15.28
CA ILE A 53 -7.80 6.62 13.93
C ILE A 53 -9.13 6.10 13.33
N GLY A 54 -9.60 4.95 13.81
CA GLY A 54 -10.88 4.36 13.42
C GLY A 54 -10.73 3.26 12.37
N ILE A 55 -11.75 2.40 12.28
CA ILE A 55 -11.74 1.18 11.46
C ILE A 55 -11.66 1.51 9.96
N VAL A 56 -12.52 2.43 9.50
CA VAL A 56 -12.60 2.78 8.07
C VAL A 56 -11.30 3.42 7.57
N PRO A 57 -10.72 4.44 8.23
CA PRO A 57 -9.48 5.04 7.75
C PRO A 57 -8.30 4.07 7.77
N PHE A 58 -8.17 3.21 8.80
CA PHE A 58 -7.11 2.18 8.84
C PHE A 58 -7.22 1.16 7.71
N THR A 59 -8.44 0.67 7.46
CA THR A 59 -8.72 -0.32 6.42
C THR A 59 -8.35 0.23 5.05
N ILE A 60 -8.77 1.47 4.75
CA ILE A 60 -8.45 2.16 3.49
C ILE A 60 -6.94 2.41 3.38
N LEU A 61 -6.32 2.95 4.42
CA LEU A 61 -4.89 3.28 4.44
C LEU A 61 -4.03 2.05 4.14
N PHE A 62 -4.29 0.93 4.83
CA PHE A 62 -3.55 -0.30 4.61
C PHE A 62 -3.85 -0.95 3.26
N GLY A 63 -5.09 -0.88 2.77
CA GLY A 63 -5.41 -1.30 1.41
C GLY A 63 -4.58 -0.54 0.37
N LEU A 64 -4.55 0.79 0.47
CA LEU A 64 -3.76 1.65 -0.42
C LEU A 64 -2.25 1.41 -0.28
N LEU A 65 -1.75 1.24 0.94
CA LEU A 65 -0.34 0.97 1.20
C LEU A 65 0.10 -0.35 0.55
N PHE A 66 -0.67 -1.43 0.75
CA PHE A 66 -0.33 -2.74 0.22
C PHE A 66 -0.52 -2.84 -1.29
N SER A 67 -1.56 -2.23 -1.85
CA SER A 67 -1.74 -2.15 -3.32
C SER A 67 -0.70 -1.24 -3.99
N GLY A 68 -0.14 -0.28 -3.25
CA GLY A 68 0.96 0.56 -3.69
C GLY A 68 2.26 -0.19 -3.93
N ILE A 69 2.50 -1.31 -3.24
CA ILE A 69 3.71 -2.14 -3.38
C ILE A 69 3.84 -2.73 -4.80
N PRO A 70 2.90 -3.56 -5.30
CA PRO A 70 3.00 -4.11 -6.64
C PRO A 70 2.90 -3.00 -7.70
N THR A 71 2.10 -1.95 -7.45
CA THR A 71 1.99 -0.80 -8.37
C THR A 71 3.33 -0.07 -8.52
N GLY A 72 4.02 0.22 -7.41
CA GLY A 72 5.34 0.84 -7.39
C GLY A 72 6.42 -0.03 -8.01
N LEU A 73 6.39 -1.35 -7.81
CA LEU A 73 7.30 -2.29 -8.44
C LEU A 73 7.12 -2.36 -9.97
N ILE A 74 5.87 -2.38 -10.44
CA ILE A 74 5.56 -2.34 -11.87
C ILE A 74 6.09 -1.03 -12.48
N PHE A 75 5.83 0.10 -11.82
CA PHE A 75 6.30 1.42 -12.25
C PHE A 75 7.83 1.50 -12.30
N PHE A 76 8.51 1.05 -11.24
CA PHE A 76 9.97 0.99 -11.17
C PHE A 76 10.56 0.07 -12.24
N SER A 77 9.93 -1.07 -12.52
CA SER A 77 10.39 -1.97 -13.57
C SER A 77 10.34 -1.33 -14.96
N HIS A 78 9.38 -0.42 -15.19
CA HIS A 78 9.26 0.31 -16.45
C HIS A 78 10.30 1.42 -16.58
N ILE A 79 10.52 2.21 -15.52
CA ILE A 79 11.53 3.28 -15.50
C ILE A 79 12.95 2.70 -15.54
N SER A 80 13.25 1.70 -14.72
CA SER A 80 14.59 1.11 -14.62
C SER A 80 15.05 0.44 -15.91
N ARG A 81 14.12 -0.05 -16.73
CA ARG A 81 14.42 -0.63 -18.05
C ARG A 81 14.88 0.42 -19.06
N ASN A 82 14.41 1.66 -18.94
CA ASN A 82 14.76 2.75 -19.86
C ASN A 82 15.94 3.60 -19.36
N TRP A 83 16.21 3.64 -18.05
CA TRP A 83 17.21 4.54 -17.44
C TRP A 83 18.45 3.84 -16.86
N PHE A 84 18.36 2.58 -16.42
CA PHE A 84 19.45 1.91 -15.69
C PHE A 84 19.99 0.70 -16.46
N THR A 85 20.86 0.97 -17.43
CA THR A 85 21.60 -0.03 -18.22
C THR A 85 22.81 -0.63 -17.52
N VAL A 86 23.31 -0.02 -16.43
CA VAL A 86 24.49 -0.54 -15.72
C VAL A 86 24.07 -1.39 -14.52
N LEU A 87 24.64 -2.58 -14.46
CA LEU A 87 24.30 -3.71 -13.60
C LEU A 87 24.73 -3.52 -12.13
N ALA A 88 24.49 -2.37 -11.48
CA ALA A 88 24.57 -2.22 -10.02
C ALA A 88 24.00 -0.86 -9.55
N PRO A 89 23.27 -0.75 -8.43
CA PRO A 89 22.71 -1.77 -7.54
C PRO A 89 21.17 -1.66 -7.57
N LYS A 90 20.51 -2.32 -8.53
CA LYS A 90 19.04 -2.26 -8.67
C LYS A 90 18.32 -2.58 -7.36
N ILE A 91 18.88 -3.45 -6.53
CA ILE A 91 18.33 -3.85 -5.23
C ILE A 91 18.48 -2.73 -4.18
N ILE A 92 19.63 -2.06 -4.09
CA ILE A 92 19.88 -0.99 -3.11
C ILE A 92 19.08 0.26 -3.49
N ILE A 93 19.06 0.62 -4.78
CA ILE A 93 18.20 1.70 -5.28
C ILE A 93 16.74 1.33 -5.05
N ALA A 94 16.30 0.10 -5.37
CA ALA A 94 14.94 -0.34 -5.07
C ALA A 94 14.61 -0.21 -3.58
N PHE A 95 15.52 -0.55 -2.67
CA PHE A 95 15.29 -0.42 -1.22
C PHE A 95 15.18 1.04 -0.77
N ILE A 96 16.06 1.92 -1.26
CA ILE A 96 16.07 3.36 -0.93
C ILE A 96 14.83 4.05 -1.50
N THR A 97 14.41 3.64 -2.68
CA THR A 97 13.27 4.24 -3.40
C THR A 97 11.96 3.52 -3.13
N PHE A 98 11.96 2.36 -2.46
CA PHE A 98 10.78 1.58 -2.09
C PHE A 98 9.74 2.42 -1.33
N PRO A 99 10.09 3.25 -0.33
CA PRO A 99 9.11 4.12 0.33
C PRO A 99 8.48 5.12 -0.65
N ILE A 100 9.30 5.70 -1.53
CA ILE A 100 8.89 6.73 -2.50
C ILE A 100 7.97 6.14 -3.57
N TYR A 101 8.32 4.98 -4.15
CA TYR A 101 7.49 4.33 -5.15
C TYR A 101 6.26 3.63 -4.55
N THR A 102 6.29 3.20 -3.29
CA THR A 102 5.10 2.67 -2.62
C THR A 102 4.10 3.79 -2.35
N LEU A 103 4.57 4.99 -1.95
CA LEU A 103 3.72 6.18 -1.82
C LEU A 103 3.18 6.64 -3.18
N ALA A 104 4.04 6.74 -4.20
CA ALA A 104 3.61 7.06 -5.55
C ALA A 104 2.63 6.01 -6.09
N GLY A 105 2.87 4.73 -5.80
CA GLY A 105 2.00 3.60 -6.11
C GLY A 105 0.65 3.68 -5.41
N ALA A 106 0.62 4.05 -4.13
CA ALA A 106 -0.63 4.27 -3.39
C ALA A 106 -1.45 5.40 -4.04
N ILE A 107 -0.83 6.54 -4.34
CA ILE A 107 -1.51 7.69 -4.98
C ILE A 107 -2.00 7.33 -6.40
N SER A 108 -1.19 6.59 -7.16
CA SER A 108 -1.48 6.26 -8.56
C SER A 108 -2.31 5.00 -8.76
N SER A 109 -2.54 4.19 -7.72
CA SER A 109 -3.26 2.92 -7.80
C SER A 109 -4.66 3.08 -8.42
N ILE A 110 -5.43 4.06 -7.96
CA ILE A 110 -6.78 4.36 -8.45
C ILE A 110 -6.78 4.78 -9.93
N PRO A 111 -6.05 5.83 -10.37
CA PRO A 111 -6.03 6.21 -11.78
C PRO A 111 -5.42 5.12 -12.68
N PHE A 112 -4.47 4.32 -12.18
CA PHE A 112 -3.87 3.22 -12.94
C PHE A 112 -4.85 2.06 -13.18
N ILE A 113 -5.71 1.74 -12.20
CA ILE A 113 -6.79 0.76 -12.36
C ILE A 113 -7.81 1.24 -13.42
N ILE A 114 -8.21 2.51 -13.36
CA ILE A 114 -9.18 3.10 -14.30
C ILE A 114 -8.63 3.07 -15.74
N TYR A 115 -7.36 3.45 -15.93
CA TYR A 115 -6.70 3.43 -17.24
C TYR A 115 -6.67 2.03 -17.87
N ASN A 116 -6.26 1.02 -17.09
CA ASN A 116 -6.19 -0.36 -17.59
C ASN A 116 -7.58 -0.95 -17.86
N ALA A 117 -8.58 -0.61 -17.05
CA ALA A 117 -9.97 -1.02 -17.29
C ALA A 117 -10.51 -0.43 -18.62
N TYR A 118 -10.23 0.84 -18.90
CA TYR A 118 -10.59 1.49 -20.16
C TYR A 118 -9.96 0.78 -21.38
N HIS A 119 -8.65 0.52 -21.33
CA HIS A 119 -7.96 -0.15 -22.44
C HIS A 119 -8.47 -1.58 -22.67
N LEU A 120 -8.78 -2.29 -21.58
CA LEU A 120 -9.35 -3.64 -21.65
C LEU A 120 -10.72 -3.66 -22.34
N ILE A 121 -11.56 -2.65 -22.10
CA ILE A 121 -12.88 -2.48 -22.73
C ILE A 121 -12.73 -2.05 -24.20
N LYS A 122 -11.77 -1.16 -24.49
CA LYS A 122 -11.47 -0.68 -25.84
C LYS A 122 -10.98 -1.81 -26.74
N ASP A 123 -10.06 -2.65 -26.27
CA ASP A 123 -9.51 -3.80 -27.03
C ASP A 123 -10.50 -4.98 -27.17
N ARG A 124 -11.70 -4.87 -26.60
CA ARG A 124 -12.80 -5.85 -26.77
C ARG A 124 -13.81 -5.42 -27.84
N LYS A 125 -13.80 -4.15 -28.28
CA LYS A 125 -14.56 -3.64 -29.42
C LYS A 125 -13.74 -3.78 -30.69
#